data_AF-A0A9E5RLC1-F1
#
_entry.id   AF-A0A9E5RLC1-F1
#
_cell.length_a   1.000
_cell.length_b   1.000
_cell.length_c   1.000
_cell.angle_alpha   90.00
_cell.angle_beta   90.00
_cell.angle_gamma   90.00
#
_symmetry.space_group_name_H-M   'P 1'
#
loop_
_entity.id
_entity.type
_entity.pdbx_description
1 polymer ?
#
loop_
_entity_poly.entity_id
_entity_poly.type
_entity_poly.pdbx_seq_one_letter_code
_entity_poly.pdbx_strand_id
1 'polypeptide(L)'
;MVLSSLRPLEAPSPAHVCPADQACSYLEAAAKELRLDQGVLSILSSPRKVVTVSIPIKLDNGEVQVFAGHRVQHCDILGPYKGGTRYHPAVTLQEVSVLAMLMTWKCALLGIPYGGAKGGIALDPNRYSVHELERITRRYTSELIKDIGPSVDIPAPDVGTSSREMAWMMDTYSMNVGHAVPGVVTGKPISIGGSRGREMATGRGVMIVVREALARQGKAIANSHIAIQGFGNVGSAAALLLHKAGAKVIAVSRGS
;
A
#
# COMPACT_ATOMS: atom_id res chain seq x y z
N MET A 1 -2.17 40.32 -35.72
CA MET A 1 -3.45 39.62 -35.46
C MET A 1 -3.29 38.25 -36.09
N VAL A 2 -3.17 37.15 -35.34
CA VAL A 2 -4.29 36.46 -34.70
C VAL A 2 -3.85 35.90 -33.34
N LEU A 3 -4.45 36.41 -32.27
CA LEU A 3 -4.54 35.73 -30.99
C LEU A 3 -5.62 34.66 -31.14
N SER A 4 -5.24 33.37 -31.12
CA SER A 4 -6.22 32.29 -30.97
C SER A 4 -6.21 31.84 -29.51
N SER A 5 -7.33 32.09 -28.86
CA SER A 5 -7.64 31.80 -27.46
C SER A 5 -7.35 30.35 -27.08
N LEU A 6 -6.40 30.16 -26.15
CA LEU A 6 -6.34 28.94 -25.35
C LEU A 6 -7.63 28.87 -24.54
N ARG A 7 -8.42 27.81 -24.73
CA ARG A 7 -9.58 27.54 -23.87
C ARG A 7 -9.08 27.48 -22.42
N PRO A 8 -9.76 28.11 -21.45
CA PRO A 8 -9.49 27.86 -20.05
C PRO A 8 -9.64 26.36 -19.79
N LEU A 9 -8.64 25.75 -19.15
CA LEU A 9 -8.79 24.42 -18.58
C LEU A 9 -9.97 24.47 -17.63
N GLU A 10 -11.07 23.77 -17.96
CA GLU A 10 -12.20 23.61 -17.06
C GLU A 10 -11.69 23.11 -15.71
N ALA A 11 -12.13 23.76 -14.63
CA ALA A 11 -11.82 23.29 -13.28
C ALA A 11 -12.29 21.83 -13.14
N PRO A 12 -11.45 20.92 -12.64
CA PRO A 12 -11.82 19.52 -12.54
C PRO A 12 -13.09 19.37 -11.69
N SER A 13 -14.05 18.61 -12.20
CA SER A 13 -15.26 18.21 -11.48
C SER A 13 -14.90 17.62 -10.10
N PRO A 14 -15.65 17.94 -9.02
CA PRO A 14 -15.42 17.37 -7.68
C PRO A 14 -15.41 15.84 -7.62
N ALA A 15 -15.92 15.17 -8.67
CA ALA A 15 -16.07 13.72 -8.72
C ALA A 15 -14.77 12.96 -9.07
N HIS A 16 -13.69 13.63 -9.47
CA HIS A 16 -12.43 12.95 -9.79
C HIS A 16 -11.20 13.75 -9.32
N VAL A 17 -11.09 13.98 -8.02
CA VAL A 17 -9.80 14.37 -7.43
C VAL A 17 -8.84 13.19 -7.64
N CYS A 18 -7.74 13.41 -8.36
CA CYS A 18 -6.71 12.38 -8.49
C CYS A 18 -6.26 11.98 -7.08
N PRO A 19 -6.11 10.68 -6.75
CA PRO A 19 -5.64 10.26 -5.44
C PRO A 19 -4.34 10.95 -5.01
N ALA A 20 -3.51 11.33 -5.98
CA ALA A 20 -2.32 12.14 -5.78
C ALA A 20 -2.62 13.54 -5.25
N ASP A 21 -3.51 14.27 -5.93
CA ASP A 21 -3.90 15.63 -5.56
C ASP A 21 -4.57 15.64 -4.18
N GLN A 22 -5.36 14.60 -3.87
CA GLN A 22 -5.99 14.45 -2.56
C GLN A 22 -4.94 14.29 -1.44
N ALA A 23 -3.95 13.43 -1.62
CA ALA A 23 -2.92 13.23 -0.60
C ALA A 23 -2.02 14.46 -0.40
N CYS A 24 -1.67 15.17 -1.48
CA CYS A 24 -0.96 16.44 -1.40
C CYS A 24 -1.79 17.49 -0.67
N SER A 25 -3.11 17.55 -0.91
CA SER A 25 -4.00 18.48 -0.21
C SER A 25 -4.03 18.24 1.31
N TYR A 26 -3.90 16.99 1.77
CA TYR A 26 -3.79 16.68 3.20
C TYR A 26 -2.50 17.22 3.82
N LEU A 27 -1.37 17.10 3.12
CA LEU A 27 -0.10 17.62 3.59
C LEU A 27 -0.12 19.15 3.65
N GLU A 28 -0.64 19.82 2.61
CA GLU A 28 -0.75 21.28 2.57
C GLU A 28 -1.66 21.82 3.69
N ALA A 29 -2.82 21.18 3.90
CA ALA A 29 -3.74 21.57 4.97
C ALA A 29 -3.09 21.43 6.35
N ALA A 30 -2.41 20.29 6.61
CA ALA A 30 -1.70 20.07 7.85
C ALA A 30 -0.54 21.05 8.05
N ALA A 31 0.22 21.33 6.98
CA ALA A 31 1.34 22.27 7.02
C ALA A 31 0.89 23.69 7.37
N LYS A 32 -0.25 24.13 6.82
CA LYS A 32 -0.84 25.43 7.14
C LYS A 32 -1.28 25.51 8.61
N GLU A 33 -1.96 24.48 9.10
CA GLU A 33 -2.43 24.43 10.50
C GLU A 33 -1.27 24.43 11.50
N LEU A 34 -0.24 23.64 11.21
CA LEU A 34 0.95 23.52 12.05
C LEU A 34 1.97 24.65 11.85
N ARG A 35 1.73 25.56 10.89
CA ARG A 35 2.67 26.62 10.46
C ARG A 35 4.07 26.05 10.19
N LEU A 36 4.12 24.95 9.44
CA LEU A 36 5.37 24.29 9.10
C LEU A 36 6.28 25.22 8.30
N ASP A 37 7.57 25.09 8.55
CA ASP A 37 8.60 25.70 7.71
C ASP A 37 8.47 25.21 6.26
N GLN A 38 8.67 26.12 5.30
CA GLN A 38 8.50 25.82 3.88
C GLN A 38 9.51 24.77 3.37
N GLY A 39 10.71 24.72 3.96
CA GLY A 39 11.71 23.71 3.67
C GLY A 39 11.24 22.32 4.14
N VAL A 40 10.66 22.23 5.33
CA VAL A 40 10.07 20.99 5.84
C VAL A 40 8.93 20.51 4.93
N LEU A 41 8.01 21.40 4.55
CA LEU A 41 6.95 21.06 3.60
C LEU A 41 7.53 20.52 2.28
N SER A 42 8.55 21.19 1.74
CA SER A 42 9.17 20.79 0.47
C SER A 42 9.81 19.39 0.55
N ILE A 43 10.48 19.08 1.67
CA ILE A 43 11.04 17.75 1.93
C ILE A 43 9.93 16.70 2.01
N LEU A 44 8.84 17.00 2.70
CA LEU A 44 7.74 16.07 2.93
C LEU A 44 6.83 15.88 1.71
N SER A 45 6.87 16.79 0.73
CA SER A 45 6.10 16.68 -0.51
C SER A 45 6.75 15.76 -1.55
N SER A 46 8.02 15.38 -1.37
CA SER A 46 8.77 14.60 -2.35
C SER A 46 9.34 13.33 -1.72
N PRO A 47 9.28 12.17 -2.41
CA PRO A 47 9.92 10.98 -1.90
C PRO A 47 11.45 11.12 -1.90
N ARG A 48 12.10 10.66 -0.84
CA ARG A 48 13.56 10.66 -0.71
C ARG A 48 14.27 9.83 -1.79
N LYS A 49 13.68 8.71 -2.19
CA LYS A 49 14.24 7.83 -3.23
C LYS A 49 13.16 7.11 -4.02
N VAL A 50 13.36 7.03 -5.33
CA VAL A 50 12.53 6.29 -6.26
C VAL A 50 13.40 5.30 -7.00
N VAL A 51 13.04 4.02 -6.97
CA VAL A 51 13.70 2.95 -7.72
C VAL A 51 12.73 2.41 -8.75
N THR A 52 13.09 2.50 -10.02
CA THR A 52 12.33 1.90 -11.13
C THR A 52 13.20 0.88 -11.83
N VAL A 53 12.65 -0.32 -12.02
CA VAL A 53 13.38 -1.49 -12.53
C VAL A 53 12.63 -2.14 -13.68
N SER A 54 13.39 -2.73 -14.60
CA SER A 54 12.84 -3.59 -15.65
C SER A 54 12.86 -5.04 -15.19
N ILE A 55 11.76 -5.76 -15.39
CA ILE A 55 11.57 -7.13 -14.91
C ILE A 55 11.32 -8.02 -16.14
N PRO A 56 12.39 -8.47 -16.83
CA PRO A 56 12.26 -9.40 -17.94
C PRO A 56 11.98 -10.81 -17.40
N ILE A 57 10.90 -11.43 -17.87
CA ILE A 57 10.54 -12.81 -17.53
C ILE A 57 10.17 -13.59 -18.79
N LYS A 58 10.47 -14.88 -18.77
CA LYS A 58 9.94 -15.84 -19.74
C LYS A 58 8.58 -16.35 -19.25
N LEU A 59 7.55 -16.15 -20.06
CA LEU A 59 6.20 -16.66 -19.84
C LEU A 59 6.16 -18.17 -20.07
N ASP A 60 5.08 -18.81 -19.62
CA ASP A 60 4.88 -20.25 -19.78
C ASP A 60 4.73 -20.64 -21.27
N ASN A 61 4.24 -19.72 -22.12
CA ASN A 61 4.18 -19.89 -23.57
C ASN A 61 5.56 -19.76 -24.27
N GLY A 62 6.61 -19.42 -23.52
CA GLY A 62 7.98 -19.25 -24.02
C GLY A 62 8.35 -17.84 -24.48
N GLU A 63 7.39 -16.92 -24.59
CA GLU A 63 7.65 -15.52 -24.93
C GLU A 63 8.33 -14.79 -23.77
N VAL A 64 9.07 -13.72 -24.09
CA VAL A 64 9.67 -12.83 -23.09
C VAL A 64 8.80 -11.59 -22.96
N GLN A 65 8.40 -11.29 -21.74
CA GLN A 65 7.70 -10.05 -21.40
C GLN A 65 8.53 -9.26 -20.39
N VAL A 66 8.53 -7.93 -20.53
CA VAL A 66 9.22 -7.01 -19.63
C VAL A 66 8.21 -6.15 -18.90
N PHE A 67 8.24 -6.18 -17.57
CA PHE A 67 7.41 -5.31 -16.73
C PHE A 67 8.22 -4.16 -16.16
N ALA A 68 7.57 -3.02 -15.94
CA ALA A 68 8.11 -1.94 -15.13
C ALA A 68 7.68 -2.15 -13.66
N GLY A 69 8.67 -2.20 -12.77
CA GLY A 69 8.45 -2.23 -11.32
C GLY A 69 8.94 -0.95 -10.66
N HIS A 70 8.22 -0.50 -9.63
CA HIS A 70 8.59 0.69 -8.85
C HIS A 70 8.71 0.35 -7.37
N ARG A 71 9.67 0.96 -6.67
CA ARG A 71 9.75 1.02 -5.21
C ARG A 71 10.08 2.46 -4.80
N VAL A 72 9.13 3.11 -4.15
CA VAL A 72 9.25 4.49 -3.66
C VAL A 72 9.46 4.47 -2.16
N GLN A 73 10.52 5.14 -1.72
CA GLN A 73 10.96 5.31 -0.35
C GLN A 73 10.79 6.79 0.01
N HIS A 74 9.75 7.09 0.77
CA HIS A 74 9.30 8.46 0.97
C HIS A 74 10.12 9.19 2.03
N CYS A 75 10.10 8.69 3.27
CA CYS A 75 10.77 9.31 4.41
C CYS A 75 11.15 8.22 5.41
N ASP A 76 12.36 8.30 5.97
CA ASP A 76 12.95 7.36 6.95
C ASP A 76 13.30 8.01 8.30
N ILE A 77 12.83 9.24 8.57
CA ILE A 77 13.15 9.99 9.80
C ILE A 77 12.82 9.20 11.07
N LEU A 78 11.72 8.45 11.07
CA LEU A 78 11.28 7.65 12.22
C LEU A 78 11.84 6.21 12.24
N GLY A 79 12.55 5.79 11.18
CA GLY A 79 13.08 4.44 11.03
C GLY A 79 12.97 3.89 9.60
N PRO A 80 13.22 2.58 9.41
CA PRO A 80 13.22 1.94 8.09
C PRO A 80 11.94 2.18 7.30
N TYR A 81 12.04 2.20 5.98
CA TYR A 81 10.87 2.38 5.14
C TYR A 81 9.91 1.18 5.27
N LYS A 82 8.60 1.46 5.34
CA LYS A 82 7.57 0.42 5.44
C LYS A 82 6.47 0.63 4.42
N GLY A 83 6.22 -0.41 3.61
CA GLY A 83 5.31 -0.26 2.48
C GLY A 83 4.92 -1.54 1.79
N GLY A 84 3.65 -1.69 1.42
CA GLY A 84 3.16 -2.82 0.61
C GLY A 84 3.64 -2.78 -0.85
N THR A 85 3.57 -3.92 -1.53
CA THR A 85 3.85 -4.08 -2.97
C THR A 85 2.56 -4.46 -3.70
N ARG A 86 2.12 -3.64 -4.67
CA ARG A 86 0.86 -3.80 -5.39
C ARG A 86 1.05 -4.39 -6.78
N TYR A 87 0.25 -5.40 -7.14
CA TYR A 87 0.10 -5.87 -8.53
C TYR A 87 -1.27 -5.43 -9.03
N HIS A 88 -1.29 -4.43 -9.90
CA HIS A 88 -2.52 -3.94 -10.53
C HIS A 88 -2.19 -3.25 -11.86
N PRO A 89 -3.01 -3.40 -12.93
CA PRO A 89 -2.72 -2.81 -14.24
C PRO A 89 -2.63 -1.28 -14.22
N ALA A 90 -3.33 -0.62 -13.29
CA ALA A 90 -3.33 0.85 -13.15
C ALA A 90 -2.15 1.41 -12.35
N VAL A 91 -1.21 0.57 -11.87
CA VAL A 91 -0.05 1.06 -11.10
C VAL A 91 0.74 2.07 -11.94
N THR A 92 0.95 3.25 -11.38
CA THR A 92 1.84 4.28 -11.92
C THR A 92 2.84 4.74 -10.85
N LEU A 93 3.96 5.32 -11.27
CA LEU A 93 4.93 5.89 -10.33
C LEU A 93 4.31 6.98 -9.44
N GLN A 94 3.40 7.79 -9.99
CA GLN A 94 2.72 8.85 -9.24
C GLN A 94 1.85 8.27 -8.13
N GLU A 95 1.03 7.26 -8.45
CA GLU A 95 0.19 6.57 -7.45
C GLU A 95 1.05 5.94 -6.34
N VAL A 96 2.14 5.25 -6.71
CA VAL A 96 3.03 4.59 -5.75
C VAL A 96 3.71 5.63 -4.84
N SER A 97 4.13 6.78 -5.38
CA SER A 97 4.74 7.85 -4.59
C SER A 97 3.79 8.42 -3.53
N VAL A 98 2.54 8.63 -3.92
CA VAL A 98 1.50 9.14 -3.02
C VAL A 98 1.17 8.13 -1.92
N LEU A 99 1.03 6.86 -2.29
CA LEU A 99 0.79 5.79 -1.32
C LEU A 99 1.97 5.62 -0.36
N ALA A 100 3.21 5.87 -0.80
CA ALA A 100 4.40 5.86 0.06
C ALA A 100 4.37 7.01 1.08
N MET A 101 3.95 8.20 0.65
CA MET A 101 3.72 9.36 1.52
C MET A 101 2.65 9.06 2.59
N LEU A 102 1.50 8.50 2.19
CA LEU A 102 0.46 8.08 3.14
C LEU A 102 0.94 7.03 4.15
N MET A 103 1.89 6.16 3.76
CA MET A 103 2.51 5.21 4.69
C MET A 103 3.39 5.91 5.73
N THR A 104 4.08 7.01 5.39
CA THR A 104 4.82 7.82 6.38
C THR A 104 3.85 8.36 7.44
N TRP A 105 2.76 8.99 7.01
CA TRP A 105 1.76 9.54 7.94
C TRP A 105 1.11 8.47 8.81
N LYS A 106 0.77 7.33 8.21
CA LYS A 106 0.19 6.20 8.93
C LYS A 106 1.12 5.68 10.02
N CYS A 107 2.41 5.51 9.73
CA CYS A 107 3.36 5.00 10.72
C CYS A 107 3.60 6.03 11.84
N ALA A 108 3.77 7.30 11.48
CA ALA A 108 3.92 8.40 12.43
C ALA A 108 2.71 8.53 13.37
N LEU A 109 1.49 8.52 12.83
CA LEU A 109 0.26 8.63 13.60
C LEU A 109 0.10 7.50 14.63
N LEU A 110 0.57 6.30 14.30
CA LEU A 110 0.50 5.13 15.18
C LEU A 110 1.70 5.00 16.13
N GLY A 111 2.67 5.92 16.08
CA GLY A 111 3.90 5.84 16.88
C GLY A 111 4.76 4.61 16.58
N ILE A 112 4.66 4.06 15.36
CA ILE A 112 5.45 2.90 14.95
C ILE A 112 6.78 3.44 14.38
N PRO A 113 7.95 2.87 14.77
CA PRO A 113 9.27 3.38 14.38
C PRO A 113 9.62 3.01 12.92
N TYR A 114 8.79 3.47 11.99
CA TYR A 114 8.94 3.25 10.56
C TYR A 114 8.68 4.52 9.78
N GLY A 115 9.44 4.62 8.69
CA GLY A 115 9.17 5.50 7.58
C GLY A 115 8.03 5.02 6.67
N GLY A 116 7.90 5.67 5.52
CA GLY A 116 6.90 5.32 4.51
C GLY A 116 7.53 4.83 3.21
N ALA A 117 7.01 3.74 2.68
CA ALA A 117 7.33 3.28 1.33
C ALA A 117 6.09 2.70 0.63
N LYS A 118 6.24 2.48 -0.67
CA LYS A 118 5.31 1.66 -1.46
C LYS A 118 6.04 1.08 -2.66
N GLY A 119 5.67 -0.13 -3.06
CA GLY A 119 6.09 -0.70 -4.33
C GLY A 119 4.89 -1.08 -5.19
N GLY A 120 5.16 -1.30 -6.47
CA GLY A 120 4.15 -1.88 -7.36
C GLY A 120 4.69 -2.27 -8.72
N ILE A 121 3.92 -3.13 -9.40
CA ILE A 121 4.16 -3.57 -10.77
C ILE A 121 2.83 -3.45 -11.53
N ALA A 122 2.88 -2.85 -12.72
CA ALA A 122 1.72 -2.68 -13.58
C ALA A 122 1.36 -4.00 -14.28
N LEU A 123 0.62 -4.87 -13.58
CA LEU A 123 0.12 -6.15 -14.11
C LEU A 123 -1.20 -6.55 -13.46
N ASP A 124 -2.03 -7.31 -14.18
CA ASP A 124 -3.19 -8.00 -13.61
C ASP A 124 -2.79 -9.44 -13.24
N PRO A 125 -2.76 -9.79 -11.93
CA PRO A 125 -2.28 -11.09 -11.49
C PRO A 125 -3.18 -12.25 -11.94
N ASN A 126 -4.43 -12.00 -12.33
CA ASN A 126 -5.35 -13.05 -12.80
C ASN A 126 -5.01 -13.55 -14.21
N ARG A 127 -4.16 -12.81 -14.94
CA ARG A 127 -3.74 -13.16 -16.31
C ARG A 127 -2.49 -14.03 -16.37
N TYR A 128 -1.89 -14.32 -15.22
CA TYR A 128 -0.62 -15.06 -15.13
C TYR A 128 -0.78 -16.30 -14.28
N SER A 129 -0.03 -17.34 -14.61
CA SER A 129 0.06 -18.54 -13.80
C SER A 129 0.75 -18.25 -12.47
N VAL A 130 0.59 -19.15 -11.50
CA VAL A 130 1.29 -19.04 -10.21
C VAL A 130 2.81 -19.06 -10.41
N HIS A 131 3.31 -19.83 -11.38
CA HIS A 131 4.74 -19.92 -11.68
C HIS A 131 5.26 -18.66 -12.38
N GLU A 132 4.47 -18.03 -13.24
CA GLU A 132 4.81 -16.74 -13.84
C GLU A 132 4.87 -15.64 -12.77
N LEU A 133 3.87 -15.59 -11.87
CA LEU A 133 3.86 -14.65 -10.75
C LEU A 133 5.08 -14.87 -9.84
N GLU A 134 5.44 -16.13 -9.57
CA GLU A 134 6.66 -16.44 -8.81
C GLU A 134 7.90 -15.85 -9.51
N ARG A 135 8.10 -16.11 -10.80
CA ARG A 135 9.25 -15.57 -11.56
C ARG A 135 9.27 -14.05 -11.54
N ILE A 136 8.12 -13.39 -11.69
CA ILE A 136 7.97 -11.94 -11.61
C ILE A 136 8.38 -11.42 -10.22
N THR A 137 7.83 -12.01 -9.15
CA THR A 137 8.14 -11.60 -7.77
C THR A 137 9.61 -11.79 -7.43
N ARG A 138 10.19 -12.92 -7.83
CA ARG A 138 11.61 -13.21 -7.61
C ARG A 138 12.49 -12.21 -8.35
N ARG A 139 12.24 -11.98 -9.65
CA ARG A 139 13.03 -11.03 -10.44
C ARG A 139 12.91 -9.61 -9.89
N TYR A 140 11.70 -9.15 -9.56
CA TYR A 140 11.49 -7.85 -8.90
C TYR A 140 12.29 -7.71 -7.61
N THR A 141 12.31 -8.76 -6.78
CA THR A 141 13.07 -8.76 -5.52
C THR A 141 14.57 -8.69 -5.76
N SER A 142 15.09 -9.43 -6.74
CA SER A 142 16.51 -9.39 -7.11
C SER A 142 16.94 -8.02 -7.60
N GLU A 143 16.12 -7.33 -8.38
CA GLU A 143 16.41 -5.96 -8.84
C GLU A 143 16.46 -4.95 -7.67
N LEU A 144 15.71 -5.20 -6.59
CA LEU A 144 15.64 -4.34 -5.41
C LEU A 144 16.60 -4.73 -4.29
N ILE A 145 17.48 -5.72 -4.48
CA ILE A 145 18.26 -6.33 -3.40
C ILE A 145 19.10 -5.32 -2.59
N LYS A 146 19.55 -4.24 -3.24
CA LYS A 146 20.36 -3.17 -2.63
C LYS A 146 19.53 -2.12 -1.90
N ASP A 147 18.22 -2.12 -2.13
CA ASP A 147 17.29 -1.09 -1.68
C ASP A 147 16.37 -1.57 -0.56
N ILE A 148 16.24 -2.89 -0.38
CA ILE A 148 15.42 -3.50 0.69
C ILE A 148 16.29 -4.22 1.72
N GLY A 149 15.75 -4.34 2.94
CA GLY A 149 16.43 -4.97 4.05
C GLY A 149 15.73 -4.71 5.38
N PRO A 150 15.95 -5.55 6.41
CA PRO A 150 15.29 -5.40 7.71
C PRO A 150 15.51 -4.04 8.39
N SER A 151 16.63 -3.38 8.12
CA SER A 151 17.00 -2.07 8.65
C SER A 151 16.91 -0.95 7.61
N VAL A 152 16.44 -1.23 6.40
CA VAL A 152 16.41 -0.28 5.28
C VAL A 152 14.98 -0.07 4.79
N ASP A 153 14.40 -1.07 4.15
CA ASP A 153 13.04 -1.02 3.60
C ASP A 153 12.41 -2.41 3.66
N ILE A 154 11.21 -2.49 4.24
CA ILE A 154 10.53 -3.74 4.56
C ILE A 154 9.21 -3.83 3.79
N PRO A 155 9.16 -4.51 2.64
CA PRO A 155 7.93 -4.76 1.90
C PRO A 155 6.83 -5.49 2.69
N ALA A 156 5.61 -5.43 2.15
CA ALA A 156 4.43 -6.12 2.67
C ALA A 156 3.45 -6.44 1.53
N PRO A 157 2.38 -7.19 1.80
CA PRO A 157 1.32 -7.36 0.82
C PRO A 157 0.46 -6.11 0.64
N ASP A 158 -0.11 -6.00 -0.54
CA ASP A 158 -1.10 -5.01 -0.94
C ASP A 158 -2.08 -5.64 -1.96
N VAL A 159 -2.81 -4.82 -2.73
CA VAL A 159 -3.69 -5.32 -3.80
C VAL A 159 -2.89 -6.17 -4.78
N GLY A 160 -3.39 -7.37 -5.09
CA GLY A 160 -2.76 -8.31 -6.02
C GLY A 160 -1.57 -9.09 -5.44
N THR A 161 -1.21 -8.89 -4.17
CA THR A 161 -0.18 -9.69 -3.49
C THR A 161 -0.65 -10.21 -2.14
N SER A 162 -0.02 -11.28 -1.65
CA SER A 162 -0.45 -12.03 -0.48
C SER A 162 0.75 -12.55 0.31
N SER A 163 0.51 -13.45 1.27
CA SER A 163 1.59 -14.15 1.97
C SER A 163 2.44 -15.01 1.04
N ARG A 164 1.90 -15.49 -0.09
CA ARG A 164 2.63 -16.26 -1.10
C ARG A 164 3.76 -15.44 -1.71
N GLU A 165 3.44 -14.23 -2.20
CA GLU A 165 4.44 -13.35 -2.80
C GLU A 165 5.49 -12.94 -1.75
N MET A 166 5.10 -12.71 -0.49
CA MET A 166 6.08 -12.42 0.57
C MET A 166 7.00 -13.59 0.88
N ALA A 167 6.53 -14.84 0.76
CA ALA A 167 7.39 -16.00 0.90
C ALA A 167 8.45 -16.02 -0.20
N TRP A 168 8.06 -15.77 -1.46
CA TRP A 168 9.01 -15.68 -2.57
C TRP A 168 9.99 -14.51 -2.45
N MET A 169 9.52 -13.34 -1.98
CA MET A 169 10.42 -12.20 -1.71
C MET A 169 11.43 -12.52 -0.60
N MET A 170 10.97 -13.12 0.51
CA MET A 170 11.85 -13.51 1.62
C MET A 170 12.89 -14.54 1.20
N ASP A 171 12.46 -15.57 0.47
CA ASP A 171 13.32 -16.64 -0.04
C ASP A 171 14.38 -16.07 -1.00
N THR A 172 13.96 -15.29 -1.99
CA THR A 172 14.87 -14.68 -2.98
C THR A 172 15.89 -13.77 -2.31
N TYR A 173 15.44 -12.91 -1.38
CA TYR A 173 16.36 -12.04 -0.65
C TYR A 173 17.38 -12.86 0.16
N SER A 174 16.89 -13.85 0.91
CA SER A 174 17.72 -14.71 1.76
C SER A 174 18.78 -15.48 0.97
N MET A 175 18.40 -16.03 -0.19
CA MET A 175 19.33 -16.73 -1.08
C MET A 175 20.40 -15.79 -1.65
N ASN A 176 20.02 -14.57 -2.03
CA ASN A 176 20.95 -13.59 -2.56
C ASN A 176 21.95 -13.06 -1.52
N VAL A 177 21.57 -12.98 -0.24
CA VAL A 177 22.46 -12.55 0.86
C VAL A 177 23.14 -13.71 1.60
N GLY A 178 22.87 -14.95 1.20
CA GLY A 178 23.53 -16.16 1.70
C GLY A 178 23.08 -16.66 3.07
N HIS A 179 21.98 -16.14 3.62
CA HIS A 179 21.41 -16.60 4.90
C HIS A 179 19.94 -16.23 5.03
N ALA A 180 19.20 -16.90 5.92
CA ALA A 180 17.78 -16.63 6.14
C ALA A 180 17.56 -15.25 6.77
N VAL A 181 16.80 -14.39 6.10
CA VAL A 181 16.43 -13.04 6.59
C VAL A 181 14.91 -12.86 6.62
N PRO A 182 14.21 -13.46 7.62
CA PRO A 182 12.75 -13.32 7.71
C PRO A 182 12.29 -11.85 7.84
N GLY A 183 13.11 -10.98 8.43
CA GLY A 183 12.77 -9.58 8.70
C GLY A 183 12.67 -8.68 7.46
N VAL A 184 13.09 -9.15 6.28
CA VAL A 184 13.08 -8.31 5.06
C VAL A 184 11.68 -7.98 4.56
N VAL A 185 10.68 -8.84 4.85
CA VAL A 185 9.28 -8.58 4.49
C VAL A 185 8.33 -8.97 5.62
N THR A 186 7.20 -8.28 5.67
CA THR A 186 6.09 -8.61 6.59
C THR A 186 4.96 -9.32 5.86
N GLY A 187 4.03 -9.93 6.59
CA GLY A 187 2.91 -10.63 5.97
C GLY A 187 3.29 -11.97 5.33
N LYS A 188 4.31 -12.63 5.86
CA LYS A 188 4.68 -13.99 5.47
C LYS A 188 3.69 -15.03 6.07
N PRO A 189 3.67 -16.28 5.56
CA PRO A 189 3.04 -17.41 6.25
C PRO A 189 3.62 -17.61 7.65
N ILE A 190 2.81 -18.16 8.57
CA ILE A 190 3.22 -18.42 9.95
C ILE A 190 4.46 -19.33 10.02
N SER A 191 4.53 -20.34 9.15
CA SER A 191 5.62 -21.32 9.10
C SER A 191 7.01 -20.71 8.82
N ILE A 192 7.08 -19.49 8.27
CA ILE A 192 8.35 -18.82 7.94
C ILE A 192 8.46 -17.43 8.60
N GLY A 193 7.92 -17.29 9.82
CA GLY A 193 8.04 -16.06 10.62
C GLY A 193 6.95 -15.02 10.31
N GLY A 194 5.75 -15.47 9.92
CA GLY A 194 4.54 -14.66 9.89
C GLY A 194 3.96 -14.44 11.29
N SER A 195 3.18 -13.36 11.46
CA SER A 195 2.53 -13.05 12.74
C SER A 195 1.06 -13.51 12.76
N ARG A 196 0.62 -14.10 13.88
CA ARG A 196 -0.77 -14.48 14.10
C ARG A 196 -1.68 -13.25 14.12
N GLY A 197 -2.91 -13.40 13.63
CA GLY A 197 -3.89 -12.30 13.59
C GLY A 197 -3.69 -11.30 12.45
N ARG A 198 -2.59 -11.41 11.68
CA ARG A 198 -2.28 -10.53 10.54
C ARG A 198 -3.40 -10.44 9.51
N GLU A 199 -4.05 -11.55 9.18
CA GLU A 199 -5.14 -11.58 8.18
C GLU A 199 -6.33 -10.69 8.59
N MET A 200 -6.63 -10.62 9.89
CA MET A 200 -7.76 -9.87 10.42
C MET A 200 -7.36 -8.46 10.90
N ALA A 201 -6.07 -8.10 10.88
CA ALA A 201 -5.55 -6.91 11.57
C ALA A 201 -6.21 -5.62 11.07
N THR A 202 -6.27 -5.40 9.75
CA THR A 202 -6.84 -4.17 9.19
C THR A 202 -8.35 -4.09 9.44
N GLY A 203 -9.10 -5.18 9.24
CA GLY A 203 -10.53 -5.22 9.53
C GLY A 203 -10.84 -5.03 11.02
N ARG A 204 -9.98 -5.54 11.90
CA ARG A 204 -10.05 -5.30 13.35
C ARG A 204 -9.82 -3.84 13.69
N GLY A 205 -8.84 -3.20 13.05
CA GLY A 205 -8.61 -1.76 13.17
C GLY A 205 -9.86 -0.95 12.81
N VAL A 206 -10.51 -1.27 11.69
CA VAL A 206 -11.77 -0.63 11.28
C VAL A 206 -12.85 -0.80 12.35
N MET A 207 -13.06 -2.02 12.85
CA MET A 207 -14.03 -2.28 13.91
C MET A 207 -13.74 -1.46 15.18
N ILE A 208 -12.47 -1.38 15.61
CA ILE A 208 -12.07 -0.60 16.79
C ILE A 208 -12.38 0.89 16.56
N VAL A 209 -11.98 1.45 15.42
CA VAL A 209 -12.23 2.87 15.11
C VAL A 209 -13.72 3.18 15.11
N VAL A 210 -14.56 2.32 14.51
CA VAL A 210 -16.02 2.48 14.52
C VAL A 210 -16.56 2.42 15.95
N ARG A 211 -16.11 1.46 16.76
CA ARG A 211 -16.52 1.34 18.17
C ARG A 211 -16.19 2.61 18.96
N GLU A 212 -14.96 3.11 18.86
CA GLU A 212 -14.53 4.31 19.58
C GLU A 212 -15.27 5.56 19.09
N ALA A 213 -15.52 5.67 17.78
CA ALA A 213 -16.28 6.78 17.20
C ALA A 213 -17.73 6.81 17.71
N LEU A 214 -18.39 5.65 17.82
CA LEU A 214 -19.73 5.53 18.40
C LEU A 214 -19.72 5.85 19.90
N ALA A 215 -18.73 5.34 20.64
CA ALA A 215 -18.59 5.60 22.08
C ALA A 215 -18.43 7.09 22.38
N ARG A 216 -17.68 7.85 21.57
CA ARG A 216 -17.57 9.31 21.68
C ARG A 216 -18.88 10.06 21.46
N GLN A 217 -19.85 9.44 20.79
CA GLN A 217 -21.21 9.96 20.63
C GLN A 217 -22.19 9.40 21.67
N GLY A 218 -21.71 8.67 22.69
CA GLY A 218 -22.55 8.00 23.68
C GLY A 218 -23.34 6.82 23.13
N LYS A 219 -22.95 6.25 21.98
CA LYS A 219 -23.64 5.13 21.32
C LYS A 219 -22.86 3.83 21.50
N ALA A 220 -23.57 2.74 21.74
CA ALA A 220 -22.99 1.40 21.70
C ALA A 220 -22.94 0.86 20.26
N ILE A 221 -21.96 0.00 19.98
CA ILE A 221 -21.87 -0.67 18.68
C ILE A 221 -22.96 -1.72 18.46
N ALA A 222 -23.46 -2.32 19.54
CA ALA A 222 -24.56 -3.28 19.50
C ALA A 222 -25.81 -2.64 18.88
N ASN A 223 -26.49 -3.39 18.01
CA ASN A 223 -27.67 -2.97 17.25
C ASN A 223 -27.45 -1.82 16.23
N SER A 224 -26.23 -1.31 16.07
CA SER A 224 -25.94 -0.32 15.02
C SER A 224 -26.07 -0.93 13.63
N HIS A 225 -26.63 -0.18 12.68
CA HIS A 225 -26.72 -0.57 11.27
C HIS A 225 -25.47 -0.09 10.53
N ILE A 226 -24.79 -1.02 9.85
CA ILE A 226 -23.55 -0.74 9.12
C ILE A 226 -23.70 -1.16 7.65
N ALA A 227 -23.28 -0.28 6.74
CA ALA A 227 -23.06 -0.60 5.33
C ALA A 227 -21.55 -0.62 5.04
N ILE A 228 -21.08 -1.61 4.28
CA ILE A 228 -19.66 -1.79 3.96
C ILE A 228 -19.46 -1.76 2.45
N GLN A 229 -18.75 -0.76 1.95
CA GLN A 229 -18.33 -0.72 0.56
C GLN A 229 -17.05 -1.54 0.36
N GLY A 230 -17.11 -2.57 -0.48
CA GLY A 230 -16.00 -3.47 -0.76
C GLY A 230 -15.89 -4.65 0.21
N PHE A 231 -16.05 -5.87 -0.32
CA PHE A 231 -16.04 -7.12 0.46
C PHE A 231 -14.85 -8.04 0.15
N GLY A 232 -13.65 -7.45 0.06
CA GLY A 232 -12.37 -8.16 0.00
C GLY A 232 -11.79 -8.40 1.41
N ASN A 233 -10.48 -8.67 1.52
CA ASN A 233 -9.80 -9.02 2.78
C ASN A 233 -10.13 -8.11 3.97
N VAL A 234 -10.17 -6.78 3.75
CA VAL A 234 -10.45 -5.81 4.83
C VAL A 234 -11.93 -5.77 5.17
N GLY A 235 -12.79 -5.65 4.16
CA GLY A 235 -14.23 -5.49 4.35
C GLY A 235 -14.90 -6.73 4.94
N SER A 236 -14.50 -7.93 4.50
CA SER A 236 -15.02 -9.18 5.06
C SER A 236 -14.59 -9.38 6.51
N ALA A 237 -13.33 -9.08 6.84
CA ALA A 237 -12.82 -9.12 8.21
C ALA A 237 -13.53 -8.11 9.12
N ALA A 238 -13.73 -6.87 8.64
CA ALA A 238 -14.47 -5.85 9.37
C ALA A 238 -15.92 -6.26 9.59
N ALA A 239 -16.63 -6.74 8.55
CA ALA A 239 -18.01 -7.20 8.64
C ALA A 239 -18.19 -8.29 9.71
N LEU A 240 -17.31 -9.30 9.68
CA LEU A 240 -17.33 -10.39 10.65
C LEU A 240 -17.13 -9.89 12.09
N LEU A 241 -16.16 -9.00 12.30
CA LEU A 241 -15.83 -8.49 13.64
C LEU A 241 -16.89 -7.52 14.17
N LEU A 242 -17.46 -6.68 13.29
CA LEU A 242 -18.57 -5.79 13.62
C LEU A 242 -19.83 -6.59 13.98
N HIS A 243 -20.14 -7.63 13.21
CA HIS A 243 -21.25 -8.53 13.51
C HIS A 243 -21.07 -9.24 14.86
N LYS A 244 -19.86 -9.77 15.13
CA LYS A 244 -19.53 -10.36 16.44
C LYS A 244 -19.62 -9.37 17.60
N ALA A 245 -19.44 -8.07 17.35
CA ALA A 245 -19.64 -7.01 18.33
C ALA A 245 -21.12 -6.60 18.51
N GLY A 246 -22.05 -7.28 17.82
CA GLY A 246 -23.50 -7.03 17.93
C GLY A 246 -24.06 -6.02 16.93
N ALA A 247 -23.25 -5.50 16.00
CA ALA A 247 -23.76 -4.65 14.92
C ALA A 247 -24.50 -5.49 13.85
N LYS A 248 -25.42 -4.85 13.12
CA LYS A 248 -26.11 -5.44 11.97
C LYS A 248 -25.49 -4.89 10.69
N VAL A 249 -24.78 -5.74 9.96
CA VAL A 249 -24.28 -5.40 8.63
C VAL A 249 -25.44 -5.55 7.65
N ILE A 250 -26.02 -4.43 7.20
CA ILE A 250 -27.25 -4.40 6.40
C ILE A 250 -26.99 -4.33 4.90
N ALA A 251 -25.78 -3.95 4.49
CA ALA A 251 -25.39 -3.88 3.08
C ALA A 251 -23.89 -4.12 2.91
N VAL A 252 -23.54 -4.81 1.84
CA VAL A 252 -22.15 -4.97 1.36
C VAL A 252 -22.09 -4.75 -0.14
N SER A 253 -20.97 -4.22 -0.64
CA SER A 253 -20.72 -4.16 -2.09
C SER A 253 -19.45 -4.92 -2.48
N ARG A 254 -19.37 -5.33 -3.75
CA ARG A 254 -18.16 -5.86 -4.38
C ARG A 254 -17.89 -5.07 -5.65
N GLY A 255 -16.62 -4.93 -6.02
CA GLY A 255 -16.27 -4.50 -7.37
C GLY A 255 -16.68 -5.62 -8.33
N SER A 256 -17.44 -5.25 -9.37
CA SER A 256 -17.75 -6.10 -10.51
C SER A 256 -16.51 -6.35 -11.35
#